data_AF-A0A086J7J4-F1
#
_entry.id   AF-A0A086J7J4-F1
#
_cell.length_a   1.000
_cell.length_b   1.000
_cell.length_c   1.000
_cell.angle_alpha   90.00
_cell.angle_beta   90.00
_cell.angle_gamma   90.00
#
_symmetry.space_group_name_H-M   'P 1'
#
loop_
_entity.id
_entity.type
_entity.pdbx_description
1 polymer ?
#
loop_
_entity_poly.entity_id
_entity_poly.type
_entity_poly.pdbx_seq_one_letter_code
_entity_poly.pdbx_strand_id
1 'polypeptide(L)'
;ALSGFYEGTFLKMDVDECPDSADDAAIQALPTLCVMVPSEGKWEVIARAVGANRRDWENLVATHSMPRQADSRSSNEYNESEKDK
;
A
#
# COMPACT_ATOMS: atom_id res chain seq x y z
N ALA A 1 6.66 -17.87 7.27
CA ALA A 1 6.42 -16.42 7.28
C ALA A 1 6.96 -15.86 5.97
N LEU A 2 6.13 -15.18 5.18
CA LEU A 2 6.57 -14.51 3.96
C LEU A 2 7.34 -13.25 4.40
N SER A 3 8.67 -13.32 4.45
CA SER A 3 9.57 -12.21 4.76
C SER A 3 9.75 -11.36 3.51
N GLY A 4 8.71 -10.65 3.10
CA GLY A 4 8.74 -9.67 2.02
C GLY A 4 8.48 -8.26 2.56
N PHE A 5 9.22 -7.27 2.07
CA PHE A 5 8.85 -5.87 2.25
C PHE A 5 8.02 -5.46 1.03
N TYR A 6 6.82 -4.94 1.25
CA TYR A 6 5.96 -4.44 0.20
C TYR A 6 6.02 -2.91 0.21
N GLU A 7 6.19 -2.31 -0.96
CA GLU A 7 6.11 -0.86 -1.11
C GLU A 7 4.68 -0.46 -1.48
N GLY A 8 4.13 0.54 -0.81
CA GLY A 8 2.78 1.01 -1.07
C GLY A 8 2.39 2.19 -0.20
N THR A 9 1.38 2.93 -0.65
CA THR A 9 0.78 4.04 0.08
C THR A 9 -0.53 3.58 0.69
N PHE A 10 -0.68 3.75 2.00
CA PHE A 10 -1.94 3.51 2.69
C PHE A 10 -2.68 4.84 2.89
N LEU A 11 -3.91 4.89 2.42
CA LEU A 11 -4.79 6.05 2.58
C LEU A 11 -5.99 5.64 3.42
N LYS A 12 -6.33 6.45 4.42
CA LYS A 12 -7.59 6.33 5.16
C LYS A 12 -8.55 7.37 4.61
N MET A 13 -9.73 6.93 4.21
CA MET A 13 -10.81 7.78 3.71
C MET A 13 -12.01 7.66 4.64
N ASP A 14 -12.66 8.79 4.92
CA ASP A 14 -13.99 8.80 5.51
C ASP A 14 -15.02 8.75 4.37
N VAL A 15 -15.87 7.73 4.37
CA VAL A 15 -16.85 7.54 3.29
C VAL A 15 -17.98 8.56 3.35
N ASP A 16 -18.27 9.09 4.54
CA ASP A 16 -19.33 10.09 4.71
C ASP A 16 -18.91 11.45 4.13
N GLU A 17 -17.59 11.73 4.12
CA GLU A 17 -17.02 12.93 3.50
C GLU A 17 -16.77 12.78 1.99
N CYS A 18 -16.71 11.54 1.47
CA CYS A 18 -16.39 11.22 0.08
C CYS A 18 -17.35 10.16 -0.52
N PRO A 19 -18.68 10.42 -0.57
CA PRO A 19 -19.67 9.42 -0.96
C PRO A 19 -19.49 8.93 -2.41
N ASP A 20 -19.15 9.81 -3.35
CA ASP A 20 -18.91 9.42 -4.75
C ASP A 20 -17.77 8.39 -4.88
N SER A 21 -16.69 8.56 -4.10
CA SER A 21 -15.58 7.61 -4.09
C SER A 21 -15.96 6.28 -3.43
N ALA A 22 -16.84 6.30 -2.44
CA ALA A 22 -17.38 5.09 -1.83
C ALA A 22 -18.30 4.32 -2.79
N ASP A 23 -19.12 5.04 -3.56
CA ASP A 23 -19.98 4.46 -4.59
C ASP A 23 -19.15 3.87 -5.76
N ASP A 24 -18.16 4.62 -6.25
CA ASP A 24 -17.24 4.15 -7.31
C ASP A 24 -16.47 2.89 -6.87
N ALA A 25 -16.08 2.82 -5.59
CA ALA A 25 -15.44 1.64 -5.00
C ALA A 25 -16.45 0.54 -4.58
N ALA A 26 -17.75 0.76 -4.80
CA ALA A 26 -18.85 -0.11 -4.42
C ALA A 26 -18.78 -0.57 -2.96
N ILE A 27 -18.52 0.35 -2.03
CA ILE A 27 -18.42 0.08 -0.59
C ILE A 27 -19.80 -0.27 -0.03
N GLN A 28 -19.96 -1.48 0.48
CA GLN A 28 -21.24 -1.98 1.01
C GLN A 28 -21.30 -2.01 2.55
N ALA A 29 -20.13 -2.00 3.21
CA ALA A 29 -20.01 -2.06 4.66
C ALA A 29 -18.66 -1.49 5.12
N LEU A 30 -18.59 -1.10 6.38
CA LEU A 30 -17.38 -0.58 7.01
C LEU A 30 -16.84 -1.52 8.10
N PRO A 31 -15.51 -1.56 8.32
CA PRO A 31 -14.49 -1.01 7.42
C PRO A 31 -14.36 -1.88 6.15
N THR A 32 -13.92 -1.30 5.04
CA THR A 32 -13.52 -2.05 3.84
C THR A 32 -12.13 -1.60 3.43
N LEU A 33 -11.23 -2.56 3.21
CA LEU A 33 -9.92 -2.31 2.62
C LEU A 33 -9.99 -2.56 1.12
N CYS A 34 -9.57 -1.58 0.31
CA CYS A 34 -9.48 -1.71 -1.14
C CYS A 34 -8.02 -1.67 -1.59
N VAL A 35 -7.69 -2.47 -2.60
CA VAL A 35 -6.45 -2.32 -3.36
C VAL A 35 -6.79 -1.64 -4.67
N MET A 36 -6.11 -0.52 -4.94
CA MET A 36 -6.34 0.30 -6.11
C MET A 36 -5.07 0.38 -6.96
N VAL A 37 -5.24 0.41 -8.28
CA VAL A 37 -4.16 0.64 -9.24
C VAL A 37 -4.52 1.79 -10.18
N PRO A 38 -3.53 2.55 -10.64
CA PRO A 38 -3.77 3.56 -11.66
C PRO A 38 -4.03 2.87 -13.01
N SER A 39 -5.19 3.16 -13.61
CA SER A 39 -5.66 2.64 -14.89
C SER A 39 -6.13 3.82 -15.74
N GLU A 40 -5.44 4.08 -16.86
CA GLU A 40 -5.78 5.17 -17.80
C GLU A 40 -6.01 6.57 -17.15
N GLY A 41 -5.22 6.89 -16.11
CA GLY A 41 -5.31 8.17 -15.40
C GLY A 41 -6.40 8.23 -14.33
N LYS A 42 -7.07 7.11 -14.03
CA LYS A 42 -8.02 6.94 -12.92
C LYS A 42 -7.53 5.89 -11.95
N TRP A 43 -8.06 5.89 -10.72
CA TRP A 43 -7.81 4.82 -9.76
C TRP A 43 -8.92 3.78 -9.87
N GLU A 44 -8.54 2.53 -10.07
CA GLU A 44 -9.48 1.42 -10.22
C GLU A 44 -9.28 0.43 -9.07
N VAL A 45 -10.40 -0.01 -8.46
CA VAL A 45 -10.38 -1.03 -7.41
C VAL A 45 -10.21 -2.40 -8.06
N ILE A 46 -9.11 -3.08 -7.75
CA ILE A 46 -8.82 -4.42 -8.29
C ILE A 46 -9.09 -5.55 -7.28
N ALA A 47 -9.17 -5.22 -5.99
CA ALA A 47 -9.46 -6.18 -4.94
C ALA A 47 -9.99 -5.47 -3.68
N ARG A 48 -10.75 -6.19 -2.85
CA ARG A 48 -11.29 -5.66 -1.59
C ARG A 48 -11.46 -6.74 -0.52
N ALA A 49 -11.42 -6.33 0.74
CA ALA A 49 -11.77 -7.13 1.90
C ALA A 49 -12.69 -6.33 2.84
N VAL A 50 -13.84 -6.90 3.19
CA VAL A 50 -14.85 -6.27 4.06
C VAL A 50 -14.65 -6.73 5.51
N GLY A 51 -14.78 -5.80 6.45
CA GLY A 51 -14.60 -6.04 7.87
C GLY A 51 -13.15 -5.93 8.33
N ALA A 52 -12.94 -5.86 9.64
CA ALA A 52 -11.64 -5.70 10.27
C ALA A 52 -10.93 -7.04 10.54
N ASN A 53 -10.86 -7.92 9.53
CA ASN A 53 -10.13 -9.19 9.67
C ASN A 53 -8.66 -9.01 9.25
N ARG A 54 -7.77 -9.06 10.24
CA ARG A 54 -6.33 -8.89 10.01
C ARG A 54 -5.75 -9.86 8.98
N ARG A 55 -6.12 -11.14 9.03
CA ARG A 55 -5.56 -12.15 8.13
C ARG A 55 -6.00 -11.90 6.69
N ASP A 56 -7.25 -11.50 6.50
CA ASP A 56 -7.77 -11.22 5.16
C ASP A 56 -7.08 -9.99 4.56
N TRP A 57 -6.85 -8.96 5.37
CA TRP A 57 -6.11 -7.76 4.94
C TRP A 57 -4.65 -8.07 4.62
N GLU A 58 -3.96 -8.82 5.48
CA GLU A 58 -2.58 -9.27 5.23
C GLU A 58 -2.48 -10.07 3.94
N ASN A 59 -3.42 -11.00 3.71
CA ASN A 59 -3.48 -11.79 2.48
C ASN A 59 -3.77 -10.92 1.25
N LEU A 60 -4.70 -9.97 1.35
CA LEU A 60 -5.06 -9.06 0.25
C LEU A 60 -3.86 -8.22 -0.17
N VAL A 61 -3.16 -7.60 0.80
CA VAL A 61 -1.96 -6.82 0.53
C VAL A 61 -0.89 -7.73 -0.09
N ALA A 62 -0.55 -8.86 0.55
CA ALA A 62 0.51 -9.74 0.06
C ALA A 62 0.27 -10.29 -1.35
N THR A 63 -1.00 -10.48 -1.74
CA THR A 63 -1.38 -10.99 -3.07
C THR A 63 -1.22 -9.93 -4.16
N HIS A 64 -1.53 -8.68 -3.86
CA HIS A 64 -1.64 -7.62 -4.87
C HIS A 64 -0.51 -6.58 -4.85
N SER A 65 0.34 -6.57 -3.82
CA SER A 65 1.47 -5.65 -3.76
C SER A 65 2.72 -6.23 -4.42
N MET A 66 3.48 -5.37 -5.09
CA MET A 66 4.75 -5.78 -5.67
C MET A 66 5.78 -5.92 -4.55
N PRO A 67 6.48 -7.06 -4.46
CA PRO A 67 7.57 -7.20 -3.49
C PRO A 67 8.65 -6.19 -3.84
N ARG A 68 9.06 -5.38 -2.87
CA ARG A 68 10.24 -4.53 -3.00
C ARG A 68 11.42 -5.46 -3.22
N GLN A 69 12.08 -5.39 -4.37
CA GLN A 69 13.36 -6.06 -4.52
C GLN A 69 14.25 -5.50 -3.43
N ALA A 70 14.76 -6.37 -2.55
CA ALA A 70 15.78 -5.97 -1.61
C ALA A 70 16.99 -5.59 -2.46
N ASP A 71 17.12 -4.30 -2.78
CA ASP A 71 18.35 -3.77 -3.32
C ASP A 71 19.44 -4.22 -2.37
N SER A 72 20.31 -5.08 -2.89
CA SER A 72 21.52 -5.46 -2.21
C SER A 72 22.19 -4.16 -1.81
N ARG A 73 22.35 -3.95 -0.50
CA ARG A 73 23.13 -2.85 0.06
C ARG A 73 24.40 -2.69 -0.78
N SER A 74 24.48 -1.64 -1.59
CA SER A 74 25.78 -1.10 -1.96
C SER A 74 26.34 -0.47 -0.70
N SER A 75 27.02 -1.28 0.09
CA SER A 75 27.93 -0.83 1.12
C SER A 75 28.94 0.10 0.46
N ASN A 76 28.76 1.41 0.60
CA ASN A 76 29.88 2.33 0.57
C ASN A 76 29.88 3.08 1.89
N GLU A 77 30.51 2.38 2.84
CA GLU A 77 31.08 2.91 4.07
C GLU A 77 32.11 4.01 3.77
N TYR A 78 32.07 5.05 4.60
CA TYR A 78 33.14 6.00 4.95
C TYR A 78 33.93 6.72 3.84
N ASN A 79 33.72 8.04 3.77
CA ASN A 79 34.88 8.95 3.83
C ASN A 79 34.51 10.20 4.62
N GLU A 80 34.80 10.10 5.91
CA GLU A 80 35.09 11.20 6.80
C GLU A 80 36.29 11.97 6.24
N SER A 81 36.10 13.25 5.95
CA SER A 81 37.20 14.21 5.85
C SER A 81 36.65 15.53 6.33
N GLU A 82 36.74 15.71 7.65
CA GLU A 82 36.91 17.00 8.28
C GLU A 82 37.82 17.87 7.39
N LYS A 83 37.27 18.98 6.89
CA LYS A 83 38.08 20.06 6.35
C LYS A 83 37.99 21.23 7.33
N ASP A 84 38.78 21.12 8.38
CA ASP A 84 39.26 22.25 9.14
C ASP A 84 40.72 22.52 8.73
N LYS A 85 40.93 23.61 7.98
CA LYS A 85 42.11 24.49 7.99
C LYS A 85 41.99 25.58 6.94
#